data_AF-W5W842-F1
#
_entry.id   AF-W5W842-F1
#
_cell.length_a   1.000
_cell.length_b   1.000
_cell.length_c   1.000
_cell.angle_alpha   90.00
_cell.angle_beta   90.00
_cell.angle_gamma   90.00
#
_symmetry.space_group_name_H-M   'P 1'
#
loop_
_entity.id
_entity.type
_entity.pdbx_description
1 polymer ?
#
loop_
_entity_poly.entity_id
_entity_poly.type
_entity_poly.pdbx_seq_one_letter_code
_entity_poly.pdbx_strand_id
1 'polypeptide(L)'
;MRPRLLAALTCAATAACTALLAPTAAAATPGPDIAVSLAGNYPTTPNSFGNFSVSWTSVGGADYSGVTHLTVDLPPGLTTGGALMYSTPYDYTFTETVSPDGRRLEATFLGLRTPGRGDFMKVQVRSSASTPSGVIKATVANREDLNPANNVASYTVNGPQTPPAVPGAPLVTGISTSTGPGSGGTSVVLTGSNLDNGFVLFGNDNSAAVSCTSSSCTATSPGGTGTVPVAVVTPGGTAYAPGPFTYTGPGPTPPPAPAVNSLSVHSGPVAGGTLVYVLGSNLAGGSVRFGGLPAAHVSCGTGFCSATSPAGVGAVHVTVSTAGGTSASTGSDLYSYTP
;
A
#
# COMPACT_ATOMS: atom_id res chain seq x y z
N MET A 1 11.35 -80.19 -13.12
CA MET A 1 11.57 -79.08 -14.07
C MET A 1 12.49 -78.07 -13.43
N ARG A 2 13.41 -77.52 -14.22
CA ARG A 2 14.57 -76.71 -13.80
C ARG A 2 14.20 -75.43 -13.01
N PRO A 3 15.14 -74.91 -12.19
CA PRO A 3 14.93 -73.90 -11.16
C PRO A 3 15.35 -72.50 -11.62
N ARG A 4 15.06 -71.45 -10.83
CA ARG A 4 15.91 -70.25 -10.78
C ARG A 4 16.20 -69.87 -9.33
N LEU A 5 17.45 -70.11 -8.96
CA LEU A 5 18.16 -69.49 -7.85
C LEU A 5 18.09 -67.95 -8.00
N LEU A 6 17.83 -67.23 -6.91
CA LEU A 6 18.45 -65.92 -6.73
C LEU A 6 19.61 -66.08 -5.74
N ALA A 7 20.81 -65.95 -6.30
CA ALA A 7 22.04 -65.89 -5.55
C ALA A 7 22.13 -64.55 -4.82
N ALA A 8 22.58 -64.61 -3.57
CA ALA A 8 23.14 -63.47 -2.87
C ALA A 8 24.40 -62.99 -3.62
N LEU A 9 24.44 -61.72 -3.99
CA LEU A 9 25.68 -61.05 -4.38
C LEU A 9 25.83 -59.80 -3.51
N THR A 10 26.75 -59.90 -2.57
CA THR A 10 27.35 -58.76 -1.87
C THR A 10 28.08 -57.88 -2.88
N CYS A 11 27.78 -56.58 -2.91
CA CYS A 11 28.67 -55.58 -3.47
C CYS A 11 28.81 -54.44 -2.47
N ALA A 12 29.95 -54.41 -1.79
CA ALA A 12 30.45 -53.24 -1.10
C ALA A 12 31.01 -52.28 -2.15
N ALA A 13 30.40 -51.12 -2.30
CA ALA A 13 31.01 -49.97 -2.94
C ALA A 13 30.36 -48.69 -2.39
N THR A 14 31.21 -47.84 -1.83
CA THR A 14 30.93 -46.50 -1.33
C THR A 14 30.19 -45.65 -2.36
N ALA A 15 28.89 -45.44 -2.14
CA ALA A 15 28.15 -44.35 -2.77
C ALA A 15 27.57 -43.51 -1.64
N ALA A 16 28.20 -42.36 -1.38
CA ALA A 16 27.64 -41.32 -0.54
C ALA A 16 26.35 -40.83 -1.21
N CYS A 17 25.23 -41.38 -0.79
CA CYS A 17 23.92 -40.88 -1.16
C CYS A 17 23.68 -39.62 -0.35
N THR A 18 24.17 -38.48 -0.82
CA THR A 18 23.71 -37.17 -0.38
C THR A 18 22.25 -37.06 -0.77
N ALA A 19 21.35 -37.44 0.13
CA ALA A 19 19.96 -37.06 0.03
C ALA A 19 19.93 -35.53 -0.06
N LEU A 20 19.57 -35.00 -1.23
CA LEU A 20 19.13 -33.61 -1.35
C LEU A 20 17.93 -33.49 -0.41
N LEU A 21 18.16 -32.89 0.76
CA LEU A 21 17.07 -32.36 1.57
C LEU A 21 16.30 -31.41 0.66
N ALA A 22 15.02 -31.70 0.42
CA ALA A 22 14.10 -30.72 -0.12
C ALA A 22 14.26 -29.45 0.71
N PRO A 23 14.26 -28.25 0.11
CA PRO A 23 14.39 -27.02 0.87
C PRO A 23 13.33 -27.02 1.96
N THR A 24 13.75 -27.11 3.22
CA THR A 24 12.87 -26.90 4.35
C THR A 24 12.22 -25.56 4.13
N ALA A 25 10.90 -25.54 3.93
CA ALA A 25 10.14 -24.31 3.82
C ALA A 25 10.59 -23.41 4.97
N ALA A 26 11.14 -22.24 4.64
CA ALA A 26 11.54 -21.26 5.63
C ALA A 26 10.35 -21.06 6.56
N ALA A 27 10.56 -21.20 7.87
CA ALA A 27 9.49 -21.00 8.84
C ALA A 27 8.87 -19.62 8.59
N ALA A 28 7.55 -19.58 8.40
CA ALA A 28 6.85 -18.33 8.11
C ALA A 28 7.13 -17.32 9.22
N THR A 29 7.48 -16.10 8.84
CA THR A 29 7.67 -14.98 9.77
C THR A 29 6.36 -14.82 10.58
N PRO A 30 6.37 -14.89 11.93
CA PRO A 30 5.14 -14.96 12.73
C PRO A 30 4.24 -13.71 12.65
N GLY A 31 4.76 -12.58 12.18
CA GLY A 31 4.04 -11.31 12.03
C GLY A 31 3.86 -10.91 10.56
N PRO A 32 3.46 -9.65 10.31
CA PRO A 32 3.48 -9.08 8.98
C PRO A 32 4.90 -9.15 8.39
N ASP A 33 5.00 -9.47 7.10
CA ASP A 33 6.24 -9.51 6.32
C ASP A 33 5.86 -9.25 4.87
N ILE A 34 6.57 -8.33 4.21
CA ILE A 34 6.26 -7.86 2.86
C ILE A 34 7.45 -8.07 1.94
N ALA A 35 7.30 -8.88 0.88
CA ALA A 35 8.34 -9.06 -0.11
C ALA A 35 8.10 -8.20 -1.35
N VAL A 36 9.14 -7.60 -1.94
CA VAL A 36 9.07 -6.89 -3.24
C VAL A 36 9.82 -7.64 -4.35
N SER A 37 9.31 -7.55 -5.57
CA SER A 37 9.97 -8.08 -6.78
C SER A 37 9.78 -7.19 -8.00
N LEU A 38 10.68 -7.35 -8.98
CA LEU A 38 10.69 -6.63 -10.24
C LEU A 38 10.60 -7.59 -11.42
N ALA A 39 9.68 -7.34 -12.36
CA ALA A 39 9.54 -8.16 -13.57
C ALA A 39 8.98 -7.37 -14.75
N GLY A 40 9.54 -7.56 -15.95
CA GLY A 40 9.01 -6.98 -17.18
C GLY A 40 10.11 -6.57 -18.15
N ASN A 41 9.78 -5.59 -19.00
CA ASN A 41 10.66 -5.11 -20.04
C ASN A 41 11.36 -3.83 -19.59
N TYR A 42 12.68 -3.78 -19.76
CA TYR A 42 13.50 -2.64 -19.38
C TYR A 42 14.08 -1.96 -20.62
N PRO A 43 14.29 -0.63 -20.60
CA PRO A 43 14.81 0.10 -21.75
C PRO A 43 16.32 -0.20 -21.90
N THR A 44 16.68 -1.03 -22.88
CA THR A 44 18.07 -1.48 -23.11
C THR A 44 18.79 -0.70 -24.20
N THR A 45 18.08 0.13 -24.97
CA THR A 45 18.62 0.91 -26.10
C THR A 45 18.31 2.40 -25.97
N PRO A 46 19.02 3.29 -26.70
CA PRO A 46 18.71 4.71 -26.70
C PRO A 46 17.27 5.03 -27.11
N ASN A 47 16.67 6.01 -26.45
CA ASN A 47 15.29 6.48 -26.73
C ASN A 47 14.22 5.38 -26.65
N SER A 48 14.50 4.31 -25.90
CA SER A 48 13.57 3.19 -25.72
C SER A 48 12.70 3.33 -24.48
N PHE A 49 11.64 2.54 -24.46
CA PHE A 49 10.68 2.47 -23.37
C PHE A 49 10.75 1.10 -22.72
N GLY A 50 10.67 1.07 -21.39
CA GLY A 50 10.42 -0.13 -20.61
C GLY A 50 9.07 -0.04 -19.91
N ASN A 51 8.47 -1.19 -19.69
CA ASN A 51 7.30 -1.36 -18.83
C ASN A 51 7.59 -2.55 -17.92
N PHE A 52 7.82 -2.29 -16.64
CA PHE A 52 8.04 -3.32 -15.64
C PHE A 52 7.03 -3.19 -14.51
N SER A 53 6.81 -4.30 -13.82
CA SER A 53 5.95 -4.40 -12.66
C SER A 53 6.81 -4.36 -11.41
N VAL A 54 6.41 -3.53 -10.45
CA VAL A 54 6.84 -3.64 -9.06
C VAL A 54 5.72 -4.40 -8.37
N SER A 55 6.02 -5.62 -7.91
CA SER A 55 5.05 -6.44 -7.20
C SER A 55 5.43 -6.54 -5.74
N TRP A 56 4.46 -6.50 -4.84
CA TRP A 56 4.69 -6.65 -3.42
C TRP A 56 3.70 -7.63 -2.81
N THR A 57 4.18 -8.61 -2.05
CA THR A 57 3.39 -9.74 -1.54
C THR A 57 3.51 -9.86 -0.04
N SER A 58 2.38 -9.95 0.65
CA SER A 58 2.37 -10.26 2.09
C SER A 58 2.77 -11.71 2.29
N VAL A 59 4.00 -11.97 2.72
CA VAL A 59 4.54 -13.33 2.89
C VAL A 59 4.59 -13.77 4.36
N GLY A 60 4.27 -12.87 5.28
CA GLY A 60 4.18 -13.12 6.71
C GLY A 60 2.92 -13.88 7.13
N GLY A 61 2.87 -14.24 8.41
CA GLY A 61 1.79 -15.01 9.01
C GLY A 61 0.61 -14.18 9.54
N ALA A 62 0.67 -12.84 9.48
CA ALA A 62 -0.35 -11.97 10.05
C ALA A 62 -0.83 -10.88 9.08
N ASP A 63 -2.07 -10.44 9.29
CA ASP A 63 -2.68 -9.34 8.57
C ASP A 63 -2.02 -8.00 8.92
N TYR A 64 -2.00 -7.07 7.97
CA TYR A 64 -1.57 -5.69 8.19
C TYR A 64 -2.53 -4.70 7.54
N SER A 65 -2.89 -3.63 8.25
CA SER A 65 -3.81 -2.59 7.77
C SER A 65 -3.23 -1.18 7.80
N GLY A 66 -1.94 -1.03 8.12
CA GLY A 66 -1.27 0.27 8.13
C GLY A 66 -0.79 0.71 6.75
N VAL A 67 0.02 1.77 6.73
CA VAL A 67 0.68 2.27 5.53
C VAL A 67 1.71 1.26 5.01
N THR A 68 1.65 0.93 3.73
CA THR A 68 2.78 0.37 2.99
C THR A 68 3.38 1.46 2.12
N HIS A 69 4.66 1.75 2.31
CA HIS A 69 5.41 2.69 1.48
C HIS A 69 6.23 1.95 0.44
N LEU A 70 6.24 2.46 -0.79
CA LEU A 70 7.01 1.92 -1.89
C LEU A 70 7.87 3.01 -2.50
N THR A 71 9.10 2.67 -2.86
CA THR A 71 9.97 3.56 -3.63
C THR A 71 10.50 2.85 -4.86
N VAL A 72 10.67 3.59 -5.95
CA VAL A 72 11.43 3.16 -7.13
C VAL A 72 12.45 4.22 -7.45
N ASP A 73 13.72 3.86 -7.30
CA ASP A 73 14.86 4.68 -7.69
C ASP A 73 15.39 4.24 -9.06
N LEU A 74 15.48 5.20 -9.97
CA LEU A 74 16.00 5.03 -11.32
C LEU A 74 17.43 5.59 -11.43
N PRO A 75 18.32 4.88 -12.16
CA PRO A 75 19.67 5.36 -12.41
C PRO A 75 19.66 6.59 -13.34
N PRO A 76 20.75 7.37 -13.39
CA PRO A 76 20.87 8.48 -14.34
C PRO A 76 20.56 8.06 -15.79
N GLY A 77 19.79 8.90 -16.50
CA GLY A 77 19.39 8.65 -17.89
C GLY A 77 18.10 7.84 -18.07
N LEU A 78 17.52 7.33 -16.97
CA LEU A 78 16.19 6.74 -16.95
C LEU A 78 15.21 7.63 -16.19
N THR A 79 14.01 7.82 -16.71
CA THR A 79 12.95 8.59 -16.05
C THR A 79 11.59 7.90 -16.15
N THR A 80 10.70 8.21 -15.23
CA THR A 80 9.29 7.78 -15.24
C THR A 80 8.36 8.98 -15.12
N GLY A 81 7.11 8.80 -15.56
CA GLY A 81 6.02 9.74 -15.34
C GLY A 81 5.06 9.33 -14.22
N GLY A 82 5.29 8.17 -13.60
CA GLY A 82 4.38 7.59 -12.59
C GLY A 82 4.19 6.09 -12.78
N ALA A 83 3.30 5.52 -12.00
CA ALA A 83 2.90 4.13 -12.08
C ALA A 83 1.37 4.00 -12.20
N LEU A 84 0.97 2.89 -12.82
CA LEU A 84 -0.44 2.50 -12.87
C LEU A 84 -0.64 1.33 -11.93
N MET A 85 -1.56 1.49 -10.97
CA MET A 85 -1.90 0.46 -9.99
C MET A 85 -2.91 -0.53 -10.56
N TYR A 86 -2.63 -1.82 -10.44
CA TYR A 86 -3.49 -2.89 -10.92
C TYR A 86 -3.72 -3.91 -9.81
N SER A 87 -4.65 -3.61 -8.90
CA SER A 87 -5.07 -4.55 -7.85
C SER A 87 -6.58 -4.72 -7.83
N THR A 88 -7.03 -5.94 -7.53
CA THR A 88 -8.43 -6.28 -7.31
C THR A 88 -8.56 -7.11 -6.03
N PRO A 89 -9.57 -6.88 -5.19
CA PRO A 89 -10.57 -5.80 -5.27
C PRO A 89 -9.96 -4.39 -5.09
N TYR A 90 -10.70 -3.35 -5.50
CA TYR A 90 -10.26 -1.94 -5.41
C TYR A 90 -10.51 -1.34 -4.02
N ASP A 91 -10.29 -2.12 -2.96
CA ASP A 91 -10.53 -1.74 -1.56
C ASP A 91 -9.30 -1.11 -0.91
N TYR A 92 -8.62 -0.23 -1.65
CA TYR A 92 -7.39 0.43 -1.23
C TYR A 92 -7.36 1.90 -1.63
N THR A 93 -6.54 2.67 -0.93
CA THR A 93 -6.08 3.99 -1.38
C THR A 93 -4.63 3.87 -1.85
N PHE A 94 -4.34 4.39 -3.04
CA PHE A 94 -2.99 4.45 -3.60
C PHE A 94 -2.70 5.89 -4.02
N THR A 95 -1.60 6.43 -3.53
CA THR A 95 -1.11 7.77 -3.92
C THR A 95 0.32 7.65 -4.34
N GLU A 96 0.72 8.41 -5.36
CA GLU A 96 2.10 8.45 -5.82
C GLU A 96 2.57 9.88 -6.08
N THR A 97 3.88 10.06 -6.00
CA THR A 97 4.59 11.27 -6.40
C THR A 97 5.83 10.86 -7.18
N VAL A 98 6.20 11.68 -8.16
CA VAL A 98 7.44 11.51 -8.92
C VAL A 98 8.30 12.74 -8.69
N SER A 99 9.57 12.53 -8.41
CA SER A 99 10.55 13.61 -8.23
C SER A 99 10.64 14.48 -9.49
N PRO A 100 11.01 15.76 -9.37
CA PRO A 100 11.11 16.67 -10.52
C PRO A 100 12.05 16.19 -11.63
N ASP A 101 13.09 15.42 -11.28
CA ASP A 101 14.02 14.82 -12.24
C ASP A 101 13.50 13.51 -12.86
N GLY A 102 12.31 13.05 -12.47
CA GLY A 102 11.66 11.85 -12.98
C GLY A 102 12.30 10.55 -12.50
N ARG A 103 13.24 10.59 -11.55
CA ARG A 103 14.08 9.45 -11.19
C ARG A 103 13.67 8.72 -9.92
N ARG A 104 12.78 9.30 -9.13
CA ARG A 104 12.28 8.67 -7.91
C ARG A 104 10.77 8.72 -7.92
N LEU A 105 10.16 7.55 -7.83
CA LEU A 105 8.74 7.40 -7.59
C LEU A 105 8.56 6.98 -6.14
N GLU A 106 7.72 7.69 -5.41
CA GLU A 106 7.29 7.34 -4.06
C GLU A 106 5.80 7.06 -4.09
N ALA A 107 5.37 5.97 -3.47
CA ALA A 107 3.98 5.59 -3.41
C ALA A 107 3.58 5.11 -2.02
N THR A 108 2.34 5.39 -1.65
CA THR A 108 1.71 4.90 -0.43
C THR A 108 0.51 4.06 -0.81
N PHE A 109 0.44 2.86 -0.24
CA PHE A 109 -0.68 1.94 -0.31
C PHE A 109 -1.31 1.79 1.07
N LEU A 110 -2.61 2.02 1.15
CA LEU A 110 -3.45 1.83 2.34
C LEU A 110 -4.56 0.85 2.00
N GLY A 111 -4.53 -0.33 2.61
CA GLY A 111 -5.50 -1.40 2.38
C GLY A 111 -5.18 -2.59 3.27
N LEU A 112 -6.17 -3.48 3.47
CA LEU A 112 -5.94 -4.70 4.24
C LEU A 112 -5.03 -5.64 3.46
N ARG A 113 -3.96 -6.08 4.11
CA ARG A 113 -2.97 -6.99 3.58
C ARG A 113 -3.03 -8.31 4.33
N THR A 114 -3.72 -9.28 3.76
CA THR A 114 -3.74 -10.64 4.30
C THR A 114 -2.56 -11.47 3.80
N PRO A 115 -2.10 -12.48 4.56
CA PRO A 115 -1.08 -13.43 4.11
C PRO A 115 -1.38 -14.01 2.73
N GLY A 116 -0.37 -14.03 1.86
CA GLY A 116 -0.45 -14.48 0.47
C GLY A 116 -1.00 -13.45 -0.52
N ARG A 117 -1.56 -12.32 -0.07
CA ARG A 117 -2.06 -11.28 -0.97
C ARG A 117 -0.90 -10.55 -1.64
N GLY A 118 -0.91 -10.53 -2.97
CA GLY A 118 0.03 -9.80 -3.80
C GLY A 118 -0.66 -8.70 -4.58
N ASP A 119 0.00 -7.54 -4.67
CA ASP A 119 -0.40 -6.44 -5.54
C ASP A 119 0.77 -6.05 -6.44
N PHE A 120 0.47 -5.29 -7.50
CA PHE A 120 1.51 -4.72 -8.33
C PHE A 120 1.09 -3.39 -8.95
N MET A 121 2.12 -2.57 -9.20
CA MET A 121 2.01 -1.39 -10.06
C MET A 121 2.89 -1.59 -11.30
N LYS A 122 2.45 -1.06 -12.44
CA LYS A 122 3.29 -0.97 -13.63
C LYS A 122 3.94 0.39 -13.72
N VAL A 123 5.26 0.39 -13.84
CA VAL A 123 6.07 1.60 -14.04
C VAL A 123 6.50 1.63 -15.50
N GLN A 124 6.13 2.70 -16.19
CA GLN A 124 6.69 2.99 -17.51
C GLN A 124 7.96 3.82 -17.34
N VAL A 125 9.05 3.39 -17.95
CA VAL A 125 10.33 4.08 -17.91
C VAL A 125 10.78 4.43 -19.31
N ARG A 126 11.33 5.63 -19.46
CA ARG A 126 11.92 6.13 -20.70
C ARG A 126 13.42 6.24 -20.51
N SER A 127 14.19 5.86 -21.53
CA SER A 127 15.62 6.15 -21.57
C SER A 127 15.91 7.35 -22.47
N SER A 128 16.67 8.31 -21.95
CA SER A 128 17.33 9.34 -22.75
C SER A 128 18.82 9.05 -22.96
N ALA A 129 19.36 8.03 -22.31
CA ALA A 129 20.77 7.67 -22.40
C ALA A 129 21.10 7.00 -23.75
N SER A 130 22.25 7.33 -24.33
CA SER A 130 22.82 6.63 -25.49
C SER A 130 23.12 5.16 -25.20
N THR A 131 23.45 4.84 -23.95
CA THR A 131 23.66 3.48 -23.47
C THR A 131 23.07 3.38 -22.06
N PRO A 132 21.80 2.95 -21.92
CA PRO A 132 21.14 2.85 -20.63
C PRO A 132 21.90 1.88 -19.72
N SER A 133 22.20 2.29 -18.49
CA SER A 133 22.94 1.48 -17.53
C SER A 133 22.63 1.92 -16.10
N GLY A 134 23.05 1.12 -15.13
CA GLY A 134 22.83 1.36 -13.70
C GLY A 134 21.71 0.49 -13.12
N VAL A 135 21.44 0.69 -11.84
CA VAL A 135 20.53 -0.16 -11.06
C VAL A 135 19.19 0.54 -10.88
N ILE A 136 18.12 -0.11 -11.32
CA ILE A 136 16.76 0.19 -10.89
C ILE A 136 16.55 -0.51 -9.56
N LYS A 137 16.14 0.23 -8.53
CA LYS A 137 15.89 -0.31 -7.20
C LYS A 137 14.45 -0.04 -6.80
N ALA A 138 13.72 -1.08 -6.41
CA ALA A 138 12.43 -0.95 -5.76
C ALA A 138 12.55 -1.35 -4.29
N THR A 139 11.93 -0.59 -3.41
CA THR A 139 11.82 -0.95 -2.00
C THR A 139 10.37 -0.93 -1.54
N VAL A 140 10.08 -1.74 -0.53
CA VAL A 140 8.80 -1.75 0.17
C VAL A 140 9.07 -1.71 1.66
N ALA A 141 8.22 -1.03 2.41
CA ALA A 141 8.32 -0.94 3.85
C ALA A 141 6.93 -0.82 4.47
N ASN A 142 6.72 -1.52 5.58
CA ASN A 142 5.58 -1.34 6.44
C ASN A 142 6.06 -1.36 7.92
N ARG A 143 5.25 -0.84 8.84
CA ARG A 143 5.71 -0.58 10.22
C ARG A 143 6.06 -1.85 11.01
N GLU A 144 5.38 -2.95 10.72
CA GLU A 144 5.41 -4.17 11.53
C GLU A 144 6.24 -5.29 10.89
N ASP A 145 6.79 -5.03 9.72
CA ASP A 145 7.71 -5.93 9.06
C ASP A 145 9.09 -5.91 9.75
N LEU A 146 9.47 -7.08 10.23
CA LEU A 146 10.74 -7.33 10.94
C LEU A 146 11.77 -8.03 10.06
N ASN A 147 11.44 -8.35 8.81
CA ASN A 147 12.29 -9.08 7.88
C ASN A 147 12.82 -8.16 6.78
N PRO A 148 14.04 -7.63 6.89
CA PRO A 148 14.59 -6.75 5.84
C PRO A 148 15.11 -7.51 4.61
N ALA A 149 15.08 -8.84 4.58
CA ALA A 149 15.77 -9.65 3.58
C ALA A 149 15.10 -9.63 2.18
N ASN A 150 13.82 -9.27 2.12
CA ASN A 150 12.97 -9.31 0.94
C ASN A 150 12.30 -7.96 0.64
N ASN A 151 12.68 -6.91 1.35
CA ASN A 151 12.16 -5.54 1.20
C ASN A 151 12.78 -4.74 0.06
N VAL A 152 13.75 -5.32 -0.64
CA VAL A 152 14.44 -4.68 -1.76
C VAL A 152 14.49 -5.62 -2.95
N ALA A 153 14.18 -5.08 -4.13
CA ALA A 153 14.42 -5.71 -5.41
C ALA A 153 15.26 -4.78 -6.28
N SER A 154 16.18 -5.34 -7.05
CA SER A 154 17.03 -4.58 -7.96
C SER A 154 17.14 -5.23 -9.33
N TYR A 155 17.23 -4.40 -10.36
CA TYR A 155 17.51 -4.83 -11.73
C TYR A 155 18.63 -3.97 -12.32
N THR A 156 19.70 -4.60 -12.79
CA THR A 156 20.83 -3.89 -13.43
C THR A 156 20.58 -3.81 -14.93
N VAL A 157 20.40 -2.61 -15.46
CA VAL A 157 20.17 -2.39 -16.89
C VAL A 157 21.46 -2.63 -17.66
N ASN A 158 21.40 -3.51 -18.67
CA ASN A 158 22.54 -3.90 -19.51
C ASN A 158 23.77 -4.39 -18.72
N GLY A 159 23.57 -4.95 -17.53
CA GLY A 159 24.65 -5.42 -16.67
C GLY A 159 24.31 -6.72 -15.94
N PRO A 160 25.30 -7.26 -15.20
CA PRO A 160 25.11 -8.48 -14.42
C PRO A 160 24.07 -8.26 -13.32
N GLN A 161 23.18 -9.22 -13.14
CA GLN A 161 22.24 -9.18 -12.03
C GLN A 161 22.93 -9.59 -10.74
N THR A 162 22.78 -8.75 -9.72
CA THR A 162 23.28 -9.02 -8.36
C THR A 162 22.12 -8.96 -7.39
N PRO A 163 22.08 -9.85 -6.37
CA PRO A 163 21.11 -9.72 -5.30
C PRO A 163 21.23 -8.36 -4.61
N PRO A 164 20.12 -7.69 -4.29
CA PRO A 164 20.16 -6.44 -3.57
C PRO A 164 20.76 -6.64 -2.17
N ALA A 165 21.49 -5.63 -1.70
CA ALA A 165 21.97 -5.61 -0.33
C ALA A 165 20.79 -5.46 0.65
N VAL A 166 20.83 -6.22 1.75
CA VAL A 166 19.87 -6.09 2.85
C VAL A 166 20.05 -4.73 3.50
N PRO A 167 19.01 -3.89 3.60
CA PRO A 167 19.08 -2.60 4.29
C PRO A 167 19.47 -2.75 5.76
N GLY A 168 20.28 -1.82 6.26
CA GLY A 168 20.59 -1.76 7.68
C GLY A 168 19.37 -1.31 8.50
N ALA A 169 19.25 -1.81 9.72
CA ALA A 169 18.19 -1.38 10.63
C ALA A 169 18.29 0.14 10.90
N PRO A 170 17.17 0.87 10.87
CA PRO A 170 17.17 2.30 11.19
C PRO A 170 17.42 2.51 12.69
N LEU A 171 17.98 3.67 13.01
CA LEU A 171 18.10 4.16 14.39
C LEU A 171 17.73 5.63 14.40
N VAL A 172 16.84 6.03 15.31
CA VAL A 172 16.53 7.44 15.57
C VAL A 172 17.12 7.81 16.93
N THR A 173 17.93 8.85 16.96
CA THR A 173 18.64 9.32 18.16
C THR A 173 18.12 10.66 18.66
N GLY A 174 17.38 11.42 17.85
CA GLY A 174 16.85 12.72 18.23
C GLY A 174 15.57 13.10 17.49
N ILE A 175 14.81 13.98 18.12
CA ILE A 175 13.62 14.63 17.58
C ILE A 175 13.70 16.13 17.92
N SER A 176 13.53 17.01 16.94
CA SER A 176 13.74 18.45 17.12
C SER A 176 12.69 19.14 17.98
N THR A 177 11.46 18.62 17.99
CA THR A 177 10.34 19.09 18.81
C THR A 177 9.40 17.93 19.13
N SER A 178 8.91 17.90 20.37
CA SER A 178 8.01 16.86 20.89
C SER A 178 6.58 17.35 21.11
N THR A 179 6.23 18.53 20.61
CA THR A 179 4.88 19.11 20.76
C THR A 179 4.47 19.92 19.54
N GLY A 180 3.16 20.00 19.28
CA GLY A 180 2.59 20.88 18.27
C GLY A 180 1.07 20.97 18.32
N PRO A 181 0.44 21.85 17.52
CA PRO A 181 -1.01 22.04 17.52
C PRO A 181 -1.76 20.75 17.16
N GLY A 182 -2.91 20.50 17.78
CA GLY A 182 -3.80 19.38 17.43
C GLY A 182 -4.29 19.41 15.98
N SER A 183 -4.31 20.59 15.34
CA SER A 183 -4.58 20.73 13.90
C SER A 183 -3.48 20.15 12.99
N GLY A 184 -2.30 19.83 13.53
CA GLY A 184 -1.13 19.38 12.76
C GLY A 184 -0.33 20.54 12.19
N GLY A 185 0.60 20.23 11.28
CA GLY A 185 1.42 21.21 10.57
C GLY A 185 2.78 21.51 11.21
N THR A 186 3.19 20.78 12.25
CA THR A 186 4.48 21.02 12.90
C THR A 186 5.61 20.36 12.11
N SER A 187 6.61 21.14 11.68
CA SER A 187 7.82 20.58 11.08
C SER A 187 8.70 19.94 12.15
N VAL A 188 9.02 18.68 11.97
CA VAL A 188 9.84 17.85 12.86
C VAL A 188 11.03 17.31 12.09
N VAL A 189 12.21 17.42 12.71
CA VAL A 189 13.45 16.80 12.22
C VAL A 189 13.81 15.64 13.15
N LEU A 190 13.95 14.46 12.57
CA LEU A 190 14.40 13.24 13.23
C LEU A 190 15.84 12.96 12.79
N THR A 191 16.77 12.82 13.74
CA THR A 191 18.17 12.51 13.45
C THR A 191 18.50 11.08 13.80
N GLY A 192 19.47 10.48 13.09
CA GLY A 192 19.75 9.07 13.26
C GLY A 192 20.71 8.47 12.25
N SER A 193 20.50 7.20 11.93
CA SER A 193 21.25 6.45 10.92
C SER A 193 20.35 5.47 10.16
N ASN A 194 20.71 5.16 8.92
CA ASN A 194 19.97 4.27 8.00
C ASN A 194 18.52 4.73 7.78
N LEU A 195 18.29 6.05 7.69
CA LEU A 195 16.95 6.62 7.54
C LEU A 195 16.51 6.83 6.08
N ASP A 196 17.36 6.57 5.09
CA ASP A 196 17.01 6.71 3.66
C ASP A 196 15.79 5.87 3.28
N ASN A 197 14.99 6.35 2.33
CA ASN A 197 13.71 5.73 1.94
C ASN A 197 12.70 5.61 3.10
N GLY A 198 12.93 6.33 4.20
CA GLY A 198 12.05 6.37 5.33
C GLY A 198 10.78 7.16 5.05
N PHE A 199 9.69 6.75 5.68
CA PHE A 199 8.52 7.58 5.92
C PHE A 199 8.31 7.73 7.43
N VAL A 200 7.64 8.81 7.84
CA VAL A 200 7.47 9.14 9.27
C VAL A 200 6.02 8.97 9.67
N LEU A 201 5.80 8.27 10.78
CA LEU A 201 4.48 8.06 11.38
C LEU A 201 4.38 8.79 12.73
N PHE A 202 3.22 9.39 12.98
CA PHE A 202 2.80 9.89 14.29
C PHE A 202 1.67 8.98 14.78
N GLY A 203 1.99 8.06 15.71
CA GLY A 203 1.11 6.92 15.98
C GLY A 203 0.98 6.04 14.74
N ASN A 204 -0.25 5.94 14.20
CA ASN A 204 -0.53 5.22 12.95
C ASN A 204 -0.70 6.15 11.74
N ASP A 205 -0.70 7.47 11.96
CA ASP A 205 -1.00 8.44 10.92
C ASP A 205 0.26 8.81 10.13
N ASN A 206 0.12 8.83 8.80
CA ASN A 206 1.21 9.22 7.92
C ASN A 206 1.48 10.72 8.02
N SER A 207 2.75 11.09 8.04
CA SER A 207 3.16 12.50 7.96
C SER A 207 3.17 13.01 6.51
N ALA A 208 3.18 14.34 6.37
CA ALA A 208 3.29 15.02 5.08
C ALA A 208 4.70 15.58 4.87
N ALA A 209 5.04 15.91 3.62
CA ALA A 209 6.29 16.57 3.24
C ALA A 209 7.54 15.85 3.79
N VAL A 210 7.56 14.52 3.70
CA VAL A 210 8.69 13.72 4.18
C VAL A 210 9.87 13.86 3.23
N SER A 211 11.06 14.06 3.79
CA SER A 211 12.32 13.93 3.07
C SER A 211 13.35 13.31 3.99
N CYS A 212 13.92 12.18 3.57
CA CYS A 212 14.88 11.43 4.36
C CYS A 212 16.20 11.25 3.63
N THR A 213 17.29 11.44 4.37
CA THR A 213 18.65 11.03 4.04
C THR A 213 19.08 9.93 5.02
N SER A 214 20.31 9.42 4.88
CA SER A 214 20.83 8.38 5.75
C SER A 214 20.87 8.76 7.22
N SER A 215 20.95 10.07 7.53
CA SER A 215 21.16 10.57 8.89
C SER A 215 20.05 11.49 9.40
N SER A 216 19.08 11.87 8.56
CA SER A 216 18.03 12.81 8.95
C SER A 216 16.75 12.59 8.16
N CYS A 217 15.60 12.72 8.81
CA CYS A 217 14.29 12.85 8.17
C CYS A 217 13.62 14.15 8.60
N THR A 218 13.11 14.92 7.64
CA THR A 218 12.18 16.02 7.92
C THR A 218 10.77 15.55 7.61
N ALA A 219 9.80 15.87 8.46
CA ALA A 219 8.39 15.52 8.27
C ALA A 219 7.48 16.58 8.89
N THR A 220 6.27 16.73 8.34
CA THR A 220 5.22 17.60 8.90
C THR A 220 4.19 16.75 9.63
N SER A 221 3.96 17.03 10.91
CA SER A 221 3.02 16.27 11.74
C SER A 221 1.60 16.34 11.16
N PRO A 222 0.86 15.22 11.07
CA PRO A 222 -0.57 15.26 10.78
C PRO A 222 -1.33 15.91 11.96
N GLY A 223 -2.60 16.24 11.75
CA GLY A 223 -3.48 16.61 12.86
C GLY A 223 -3.76 15.40 13.75
N GLY A 224 -3.89 15.61 15.06
CA GLY A 224 -4.06 14.54 16.02
C GLY A 224 -4.46 15.04 17.40
N THR A 225 -4.55 14.12 18.35
CA THR A 225 -4.87 14.42 19.76
C THR A 225 -4.01 13.57 20.70
N GLY A 226 -3.83 14.04 21.94
CA GLY A 226 -3.09 13.32 22.96
C GLY A 226 -1.59 13.20 22.65
N THR A 227 -0.97 12.15 23.18
CA THR A 227 0.45 11.85 23.04
C THR A 227 0.63 10.57 22.25
N VAL A 228 1.42 10.61 21.17
CA VAL A 228 1.65 9.48 20.26
C VAL A 228 3.15 9.21 20.08
N PRO A 229 3.57 7.95 19.84
CA PRO A 229 4.93 7.65 19.45
C PRO A 229 5.23 8.24 18.06
N VAL A 230 6.49 8.60 17.81
CA VAL A 230 6.97 8.97 16.47
C VAL A 230 7.92 7.89 15.98
N ALA A 231 7.73 7.44 14.74
CA ALA A 231 8.56 6.40 14.15
C ALA A 231 9.01 6.77 12.74
N VAL A 232 10.24 6.39 12.39
CA VAL A 232 10.71 6.30 11.01
C VAL A 232 10.63 4.84 10.60
N VAL A 233 9.94 4.57 9.50
CA VAL A 233 9.84 3.23 8.92
C VAL A 233 10.62 3.21 7.63
N THR A 234 11.60 2.32 7.52
CA THR A 234 12.44 2.13 6.34
C THR A 234 12.34 0.67 5.86
N PRO A 235 12.86 0.34 4.66
CA PRO A 235 12.97 -1.07 4.23
C PRO A 235 13.81 -1.95 5.17
N GLY A 236 14.61 -1.34 6.06
CA GLY A 236 15.39 -2.02 7.09
C GLY A 236 14.63 -2.27 8.40
N GLY A 237 13.39 -1.82 8.51
CA GLY A 237 12.53 -1.96 9.70
C GLY A 237 12.06 -0.62 10.26
N THR A 238 11.64 -0.62 11.52
CA THR A 238 11.06 0.55 12.21
C THR A 238 11.94 1.02 13.35
N ALA A 239 12.20 2.33 13.42
CA ALA A 239 12.90 2.98 14.53
C ALA A 239 12.03 4.06 15.17
N TYR A 240 11.90 4.03 16.49
CA TYR A 240 11.16 5.02 17.26
C TYR A 240 12.06 6.16 17.71
N ALA A 241 11.51 7.36 17.73
CA ALA A 241 12.13 8.50 18.38
C ALA A 241 12.29 8.24 19.90
N PRO A 242 13.32 8.82 20.54
CA PRO A 242 13.55 8.64 21.98
C PRO A 242 12.45 9.25 22.86
N GLY A 243 11.55 10.07 22.31
CA GLY A 243 10.42 10.64 23.01
C GLY A 243 9.17 10.73 22.13
N PRO A 244 7.97 10.80 22.72
CA PRO A 244 6.73 10.91 21.97
C PRO A 244 6.49 12.35 21.47
N PHE A 245 5.48 12.51 20.63
CA PHE A 245 4.95 13.81 20.23
C PHE A 245 3.59 14.05 20.90
N THR A 246 3.40 15.23 21.48
CA THR A 246 2.15 15.61 22.16
C THR A 246 1.43 16.72 21.40
N TYR A 247 0.19 16.43 21.03
CA TYR A 247 -0.72 17.39 20.41
C TYR A 247 -1.34 18.32 21.47
N THR A 248 -1.19 19.62 21.27
CA THR A 248 -1.74 20.67 22.13
C THR A 248 -2.97 21.30 21.50
N GLY A 249 -4.06 21.40 22.26
CA GLY A 249 -5.33 21.96 21.78
C GLY A 249 -6.22 20.92 21.09
N PRO A 250 -7.33 21.36 20.49
CA PRO A 250 -8.27 20.46 19.81
C PRO A 250 -7.60 19.83 18.58
N GLY A 251 -7.94 18.57 18.32
CA GLY A 251 -7.56 17.87 17.10
C GLY A 251 -8.23 18.45 15.85
N PRO A 252 -7.99 17.85 14.66
CA PRO A 252 -8.69 18.26 13.46
C PRO A 252 -10.20 18.03 13.63
N THR A 253 -11.00 19.02 13.23
CA THR A 253 -12.45 18.91 13.21
C THR A 253 -12.85 17.84 12.19
N PRO A 254 -13.63 16.81 12.56
CA PRO A 254 -14.13 15.83 11.61
C PRO A 254 -14.93 16.50 10.49
N PRO A 255 -14.90 15.96 9.26
CA PRO A 255 -15.79 16.43 8.20
C PRO A 255 -17.26 16.33 8.65
N PRO A 256 -18.15 17.25 8.22
CA PRO A 256 -19.56 17.13 8.53
C PRO A 256 -20.15 15.82 7.98
N ALA A 257 -21.08 15.21 8.72
CA ALA A 257 -21.76 14.00 8.27
C ALA A 257 -22.50 14.23 6.94
N PRO A 258 -22.57 13.21 6.06
CA PRO A 258 -23.37 13.29 4.85
C PRO A 258 -24.85 13.37 5.18
N ALA A 259 -25.62 14.09 4.36
CA ALA A 259 -27.07 14.14 4.47
C ALA A 259 -27.68 13.79 3.11
N VAL A 260 -28.63 12.84 3.10
CA VAL A 260 -29.45 12.53 1.93
C VAL A 260 -30.78 13.28 2.08
N ASN A 261 -31.06 14.17 1.14
CA ASN A 261 -32.24 15.02 1.17
C ASN A 261 -33.34 14.51 0.24
N SER A 262 -33.00 13.77 -0.83
CA SER A 262 -33.96 13.22 -1.78
C SER A 262 -33.30 12.19 -2.71
N LEU A 263 -34.11 11.29 -3.25
CA LEU A 263 -33.76 10.40 -4.37
C LEU A 263 -34.48 10.86 -5.65
N SER A 264 -33.82 10.73 -6.80
CA SER A 264 -34.50 11.01 -8.09
C SER A 264 -35.65 10.05 -8.38
N VAL A 265 -35.55 8.82 -7.88
CA VAL A 265 -36.57 7.78 -7.97
C VAL A 265 -36.59 7.00 -6.66
N HIS A 266 -37.80 6.61 -6.22
CA HIS A 266 -38.02 5.97 -4.92
C HIS A 266 -38.43 4.49 -5.07
N SER A 267 -38.31 3.94 -6.28
CA SER A 267 -38.63 2.53 -6.54
C SER A 267 -37.95 1.97 -7.78
N GLY A 268 -37.85 0.65 -7.86
CA GLY A 268 -37.40 -0.08 -9.03
C GLY A 268 -37.55 -1.60 -8.90
N PRO A 269 -37.16 -2.38 -9.92
CA PRO A 269 -37.40 -3.81 -9.96
C PRO A 269 -36.59 -4.55 -8.88
N VAL A 270 -37.12 -5.66 -8.35
CA VAL A 270 -36.42 -6.55 -7.40
C VAL A 270 -35.06 -7.04 -7.91
N ALA A 271 -34.87 -7.09 -9.24
CA ALA A 271 -33.61 -7.44 -9.87
C ALA A 271 -32.51 -6.36 -9.71
N GLY A 272 -32.85 -5.16 -9.25
CA GLY A 272 -31.93 -4.02 -9.21
C GLY A 272 -31.69 -3.41 -10.59
N GLY A 273 -30.63 -2.61 -10.71
CA GLY A 273 -30.23 -1.99 -11.97
C GLY A 273 -30.80 -0.60 -12.23
N THR A 274 -31.70 -0.09 -11.37
CA THR A 274 -32.17 1.30 -11.47
C THR A 274 -31.04 2.27 -11.14
N LEU A 275 -30.79 3.23 -12.03
CA LEU A 275 -29.95 4.39 -11.75
C LEU A 275 -30.72 5.37 -10.85
N VAL A 276 -30.18 5.63 -9.67
CA VAL A 276 -30.72 6.56 -8.67
C VAL A 276 -29.72 7.69 -8.46
N TYR A 277 -30.21 8.92 -8.58
CA TYR A 277 -29.46 10.09 -8.14
C TYR A 277 -29.82 10.42 -6.70
N VAL A 278 -28.81 10.48 -5.85
CA VAL A 278 -28.93 10.80 -4.43
C VAL A 278 -28.51 12.26 -4.25
N LEU A 279 -29.45 13.12 -3.85
CA LEU A 279 -29.24 14.54 -3.68
C LEU A 279 -29.07 14.85 -2.19
N GLY A 280 -28.12 15.72 -1.85
CA GLY A 280 -27.77 15.94 -0.45
C GLY A 280 -26.64 16.94 -0.22
N SER A 281 -25.93 16.75 0.89
CA SER A 281 -24.75 17.54 1.25
C SER A 281 -23.66 16.64 1.85
N ASN A 282 -22.41 17.11 1.76
CA ASN A 282 -21.21 16.41 2.24
C ASN A 282 -21.06 14.98 1.68
N LEU A 283 -21.48 14.77 0.43
CA LEU A 283 -21.51 13.44 -0.20
C LEU A 283 -20.20 13.05 -0.89
N ALA A 284 -19.24 13.98 -1.03
CA ALA A 284 -18.05 13.79 -1.85
C ALA A 284 -17.23 12.56 -1.40
N GLY A 285 -16.82 11.73 -2.36
CA GLY A 285 -16.08 10.50 -2.08
C GLY A 285 -16.90 9.41 -1.35
N GLY A 286 -18.22 9.57 -1.28
CA GLY A 286 -19.09 8.65 -0.57
C GLY A 286 -19.30 7.30 -1.24
N SER A 287 -19.60 6.29 -0.43
CA SER A 287 -20.18 5.02 -0.87
C SER A 287 -21.69 5.05 -0.63
N VAL A 288 -22.48 4.48 -1.54
CA VAL A 288 -23.95 4.41 -1.43
C VAL A 288 -24.37 2.96 -1.15
N ARG A 289 -25.31 2.78 -0.20
CA ARG A 289 -25.92 1.49 0.14
C ARG A 289 -27.44 1.58 0.07
N PHE A 290 -28.07 0.52 -0.41
CA PHE A 290 -29.52 0.30 -0.36
C PHE A 290 -29.79 -0.70 0.76
N GLY A 291 -30.18 -0.20 1.93
CA GLY A 291 -30.18 -0.96 3.17
C GLY A 291 -28.78 -1.49 3.47
N GLY A 292 -28.64 -2.81 3.61
CA GLY A 292 -27.35 -3.45 3.86
C GLY A 292 -26.47 -3.66 2.63
N LEU A 293 -26.99 -3.49 1.40
CA LEU A 293 -26.31 -3.89 0.17
C LEU A 293 -25.60 -2.71 -0.51
N PRO A 294 -24.35 -2.88 -0.98
CA PRO A 294 -23.63 -1.83 -1.71
C PRO A 294 -24.26 -1.57 -3.09
N ALA A 295 -24.33 -0.30 -3.48
CA ALA A 295 -24.72 0.10 -4.83
C ALA A 295 -23.57 -0.10 -5.83
N ALA A 296 -23.91 -0.29 -7.11
CA ALA A 296 -22.95 -0.34 -8.21
C ALA A 296 -22.76 1.04 -8.85
N HIS A 297 -21.65 1.22 -9.59
CA HIS A 297 -21.36 2.42 -10.39
C HIS A 297 -21.50 3.74 -9.61
N VAL A 298 -21.04 3.75 -8.35
CA VAL A 298 -21.16 4.92 -7.48
C VAL A 298 -20.15 6.01 -7.89
N SER A 299 -20.65 7.23 -8.04
CA SER A 299 -19.84 8.44 -8.17
C SER A 299 -20.48 9.57 -7.39
N CYS A 300 -19.72 10.19 -6.48
CA CYS A 300 -20.24 11.19 -5.55
C CYS A 300 -19.42 12.49 -5.58
N GLY A 301 -20.09 13.59 -5.86
CA GLY A 301 -19.63 14.96 -5.62
C GLY A 301 -20.16 15.51 -4.29
N THR A 302 -20.01 16.81 -4.03
CA THR A 302 -20.33 17.40 -2.72
C THR A 302 -21.81 17.37 -2.34
N GLY A 303 -22.73 17.45 -3.30
CA GLY A 303 -24.18 17.44 -3.05
C GLY A 303 -24.97 16.45 -3.90
N PHE A 304 -24.28 15.54 -4.58
CA PHE A 304 -24.88 14.64 -5.55
C PHE A 304 -24.09 13.34 -5.65
N CYS A 305 -24.79 12.22 -5.69
CA CYS A 305 -24.25 10.93 -6.12
C CYS A 305 -25.09 10.32 -7.24
N SER A 306 -24.45 9.63 -8.18
CA SER A 306 -25.09 8.61 -9.00
C SER A 306 -24.82 7.24 -8.41
N ALA A 307 -25.83 6.38 -8.32
CA ALA A 307 -25.70 5.02 -7.82
C ALA A 307 -26.69 4.08 -8.53
N THR A 308 -26.27 2.87 -8.87
CA THR A 308 -27.16 1.84 -9.42
C THR A 308 -27.60 0.90 -8.31
N SER A 309 -28.92 0.78 -8.12
CA SER A 309 -29.50 -0.09 -7.09
C SER A 309 -29.06 -1.56 -7.28
N PRO A 310 -28.66 -2.26 -6.21
CA PRO A 310 -28.45 -3.71 -6.26
C PRO A 310 -29.80 -4.44 -6.35
N ALA A 311 -29.79 -5.73 -6.63
CA ALA A 311 -30.97 -6.58 -6.42
C ALA A 311 -31.40 -6.54 -4.95
N GLY A 312 -32.70 -6.51 -4.69
CA GLY A 312 -33.24 -6.30 -3.36
C GLY A 312 -34.73 -6.58 -3.25
N VAL A 313 -35.26 -6.46 -2.03
CA VAL A 313 -36.67 -6.71 -1.72
C VAL A 313 -37.17 -5.70 -0.68
N GLY A 314 -38.47 -5.38 -0.75
CA GLY A 314 -39.11 -4.49 0.20
C GLY A 314 -38.63 -3.03 0.13
N ALA A 315 -38.91 -2.28 1.19
CA ALA A 315 -38.47 -0.89 1.33
C ALA A 315 -37.19 -0.82 2.18
N VAL A 316 -36.21 -0.05 1.71
CA VAL A 316 -34.91 0.14 2.37
C VAL A 316 -34.51 1.62 2.34
N HIS A 317 -33.68 2.04 3.29
CA HIS A 317 -33.07 3.37 3.25
C HIS A 317 -31.83 3.38 2.35
N VAL A 318 -31.67 4.45 1.57
CA VAL A 318 -30.49 4.69 0.74
C VAL A 318 -29.54 5.61 1.49
N THR A 319 -28.51 5.04 2.11
CA THR A 319 -27.54 5.79 2.91
C THR A 319 -26.26 6.06 2.14
N VAL A 320 -25.65 7.23 2.38
CA VAL A 320 -24.31 7.57 1.90
C VAL A 320 -23.34 7.58 3.07
N SER A 321 -22.18 6.96 2.91
CA SER A 321 -21.10 6.97 3.92
C SER A 321 -19.87 7.68 3.37
N THR A 322 -19.39 8.70 4.08
CA THR A 322 -18.17 9.47 3.79
C THR A 322 -17.23 9.46 5.01
N ALA A 323 -16.10 10.17 4.92
CA ALA A 323 -15.22 10.39 6.07
C ALA A 323 -15.89 11.14 7.23
N GLY A 324 -17.01 11.83 6.98
CA GLY A 324 -17.82 12.47 8.03
C GLY A 324 -18.81 11.52 8.72
N GLY A 325 -18.84 10.24 8.33
CA GLY A 325 -19.76 9.22 8.87
C GLY A 325 -20.81 8.78 7.84
N THR A 326 -21.87 8.12 8.32
CA THR A 326 -22.99 7.65 7.50
C THR A 326 -24.19 8.58 7.67
N SER A 327 -24.92 8.83 6.57
CA SER A 327 -26.11 9.68 6.59
C SER A 327 -27.20 9.06 7.44
N ALA A 328 -27.97 9.91 8.13
CA ALA A 328 -29.15 9.45 8.86
C ALA A 328 -30.20 8.87 7.91
N SER A 329 -30.90 7.82 8.36
CA SER A 329 -32.07 7.28 7.65
C SER A 329 -33.29 8.15 7.90
N THR A 330 -33.97 8.57 6.82
CA THR A 330 -35.13 9.47 6.90
C THR A 330 -36.26 9.01 5.99
N GLY A 331 -37.37 9.76 5.88
CA GLY A 331 -38.38 9.44 4.87
C GLY A 331 -37.91 9.69 3.44
N SER A 332 -36.99 10.64 3.25
CA SER A 332 -36.55 11.13 1.93
C SER A 332 -35.57 10.21 1.21
N ASP A 333 -35.01 9.22 1.92
CA ASP A 333 -34.09 8.23 1.37
C ASP A 333 -34.71 6.83 1.27
N LEU A 334 -36.04 6.70 1.41
CA LEU A 334 -36.73 5.42 1.29
C LEU A 334 -36.85 4.99 -0.19
N TYR A 335 -36.38 3.78 -0.49
CA TYR A 335 -36.45 3.16 -1.81
C TYR A 335 -37.15 1.80 -1.74
N SER A 336 -38.13 1.57 -2.61
CA SER A 336 -38.93 0.35 -2.63
C SER A 336 -38.62 -0.53 -3.84
N TYR A 337 -38.27 -1.78 -3.58
CA TYR A 337 -38.16 -2.81 -4.61
C TYR A 337 -39.54 -3.39 -4.93
N THR A 338 -39.96 -3.22 -6.18
CA THR A 338 -41.26 -3.70 -6.70
C THR A 338 -41.03 -4.86 -7.68
N PRO A 339 -41.95 -5.85 -7.75
CA PRO A 339 -41.87 -6.94 -8.73
C PRO A 339 -41.83 -6.45 -10.18
#